data_AF-A0A2G2ZR23-F1
#
_entry.id   AF-A0A2G2ZR23-F1
#
_cell.length_a   1.000
_cell.length_b   1.000
_cell.length_c   1.000
_cell.angle_alpha   90.00
_cell.angle_beta   90.00
_cell.angle_gamma   90.00
#
_symmetry.space_group_name_H-M   'P 1'
#
loop_
_entity.id
_entity.type
_entity.pdbx_description
1 polymer ?
#
loop_
_entity_poly.entity_id
_entity_poly.type
_entity_poly.pdbx_seq_one_letter_code
_entity_poly.pdbx_strand_id
1 'polypeptide(L)'
;MISMFLVATNFYEKRSNIDWHREAAYIDKSLSESLEYVILKDTPQQELQSNDCGMFICAFAEYFSHGMFDISSRLFDAVNHRIRYGALLWDYARRKQNDGAISKSEATGNVTSKHGGFKRSREQFGSTRTR
;
A
#
# COMPACT_ATOMS: atom_id res chain seq x y z
N MET A 1 18.10 -5.94 15.21
CA MET A 1 17.94 -7.12 14.33
C MET A 1 17.43 -6.73 12.94
N ILE A 2 16.40 -5.88 12.85
CA ILE A 2 15.83 -5.43 11.56
C ILE A 2 16.88 -4.77 10.65
N SER A 3 17.67 -3.81 11.14
CA SER A 3 18.70 -3.14 10.32
C SER A 3 19.70 -4.12 9.71
N MET A 4 20.22 -5.06 10.51
CA MET A 4 21.14 -6.10 10.04
C MET A 4 20.52 -6.99 8.96
N PHE A 5 19.24 -7.34 9.11
CA PHE A 5 18.51 -8.12 8.11
C PHE A 5 18.35 -7.35 6.78
N LEU A 6 18.03 -6.05 6.85
CA LEU A 6 17.91 -5.20 5.66
C LEU A 6 19.26 -5.06 4.93
N VAL A 7 20.36 -4.94 5.67
CA VAL A 7 21.71 -4.94 5.09
C VAL A 7 22.05 -6.28 4.46
N ALA A 8 21.86 -7.39 5.18
CA ALA A 8 22.19 -8.73 4.71
C ALA A 8 21.41 -9.16 3.46
N THR A 9 20.25 -8.56 3.21
CA THR A 9 19.42 -8.82 2.02
C THR A 9 19.69 -7.87 0.86
N ASN A 10 20.69 -6.99 1.00
CA ASN A 10 20.99 -5.87 0.10
C ASN A 10 19.75 -5.03 -0.20
N PHE A 11 18.88 -4.82 0.80
CA PHE A 11 17.61 -4.11 0.62
C PHE A 11 17.82 -2.68 0.11
N TYR A 12 18.77 -1.96 0.71
CA TYR A 12 19.04 -0.55 0.37
C TYR A 12 19.59 -0.39 -1.05
N GLU A 13 20.49 -1.28 -1.50
CA GLU A 13 21.02 -1.25 -2.87
C GLU A 13 19.95 -1.51 -3.94
N LYS A 14 18.94 -2.33 -3.61
CA LYS A 14 17.84 -2.66 -4.52
C LYS A 14 16.78 -1.54 -4.64
N ARG A 15 16.87 -0.50 -3.81
CA ARG A 15 15.89 0.58 -3.72
C ARG A 15 16.49 1.90 -4.20
N SER A 16 16.33 2.19 -5.49
CA SER A 16 16.76 3.47 -6.09
C SER A 16 16.04 4.70 -5.53
N ASN A 17 14.92 4.50 -4.82
CA ASN A 17 14.15 5.56 -4.19
C ASN A 17 14.62 5.93 -2.77
N ILE A 18 15.70 5.31 -2.27
CA ILE A 18 16.30 5.62 -0.97
C ILE A 18 17.69 6.18 -1.24
N ASP A 19 17.88 7.49 -1.03
CA ASP A 19 19.19 8.12 -1.17
C ASP A 19 19.84 8.30 0.21
N TRP A 20 20.71 7.35 0.55
CA TRP A 20 21.42 7.33 1.83
C TRP A 20 22.41 8.49 1.99
N HIS A 21 22.88 9.06 0.88
CA HIS A 21 23.92 10.08 0.89
C HIS A 21 23.37 11.51 0.84
N ARG A 22 22.09 11.68 0.51
CA ARG A 22 21.45 13.00 0.40
C ARG A 22 20.41 13.29 1.46
N GLU A 23 19.78 12.26 2.02
CA GLU A 23 18.71 12.47 2.99
C GLU A 23 19.30 12.80 4.37
N ALA A 24 18.93 13.94 4.94
CA ALA A 24 19.44 14.38 6.25
C ALA A 24 19.16 13.38 7.37
N ALA A 25 18.12 12.55 7.23
CA ALA A 25 17.80 11.48 8.18
C ALA A 25 18.84 10.32 8.20
N TYR A 26 19.65 10.19 7.14
CA TYR A 26 20.59 9.08 6.94
C TYR A 26 22.06 9.53 6.82
N ILE A 27 22.30 10.81 6.55
CA ILE A 27 23.66 11.37 6.56
C ILE A 27 24.32 11.03 7.90
N ASP A 28 25.56 10.52 7.82
CA ASP A 28 26.38 10.04 8.94
C ASP A 28 25.89 8.77 9.67
N LYS A 29 24.76 8.17 9.26
CA LYS A 29 24.28 6.91 9.82
C LYS A 29 24.87 5.69 9.11
N SER A 30 25.23 4.67 9.88
CA SER A 30 25.65 3.38 9.33
C SER A 30 24.44 2.62 8.78
N LEU A 31 24.58 1.89 7.68
CA LEU A 31 23.51 1.00 7.17
C LEU A 31 23.09 -0.05 8.21
N SER A 32 24.02 -0.45 9.08
CA SER A 32 23.79 -1.42 10.16
C SER A 32 23.27 -0.79 11.45
N GLU A 33 23.19 0.54 11.51
CA GLU A 33 22.69 1.27 12.66
C GLU A 33 21.23 0.88 12.95
N SER A 34 20.89 0.77 14.25
CA SER A 34 19.52 0.46 14.62
C SER A 34 18.59 1.58 14.18
N LEU A 35 17.48 1.21 13.54
CA LEU A 35 16.40 2.16 13.30
C LEU A 35 15.82 2.60 14.65
N GLU A 36 15.60 3.89 14.78
CA GLU A 36 14.77 4.44 15.85
C GLU A 36 13.33 3.99 15.61
N TYR A 37 12.69 3.46 16.65
CA TYR A 37 11.29 3.04 16.60
C TYR A 37 10.59 3.43 17.87
N VAL A 38 9.28 3.69 17.75
CA VAL A 38 8.40 3.95 18.87
C VAL A 38 7.44 2.78 18.99
N ILE A 39 7.32 2.22 20.19
CA ILE A 39 6.27 1.25 20.50
C ILE A 39 5.07 2.04 21.02
N LEU A 40 3.99 2.07 20.23
CA LEU A 40 2.73 2.64 20.68
C LEU A 40 2.02 1.65 21.60
N LYS A 41 1.92 2.00 22.88
CA LYS A 41 1.14 1.26 23.87
C LYS A 41 -0.34 1.57 23.73
N ASP A 42 -1.19 0.67 24.21
CA ASP A 42 -2.65 0.86 24.28
C ASP A 42 -3.34 1.17 22.95
N THR A 43 -2.66 0.87 21.84
CA THR A 43 -3.21 0.96 20.50
C THR A 43 -4.34 -0.05 20.35
N PRO A 44 -5.47 0.30 19.70
CA PRO A 44 -6.55 -0.62 19.39
C PRO A 44 -6.03 -1.90 18.74
N GLN A 45 -6.48 -3.05 19.21
CA GLN A 45 -6.13 -4.34 18.64
C GLN A 45 -7.39 -5.04 18.17
N GLN A 46 -7.24 -5.90 17.16
CA GLN A 46 -8.31 -6.80 16.77
C GLN A 46 -8.63 -7.75 17.93
N GLU A 47 -9.91 -8.08 18.07
CA GLU A 47 -10.34 -9.14 18.99
C GLU A 47 -9.68 -10.47 18.63
N LEU A 48 -9.42 -11.33 19.63
CA LEU A 48 -8.71 -12.61 19.44
C LEU A 48 -9.38 -13.53 18.40
N GLN A 49 -10.70 -13.45 18.27
CA GLN A 49 -11.49 -14.25 17.33
C GLN A 49 -11.80 -13.50 16.02
N SER A 50 -11.25 -12.30 15.84
CA SER A 50 -11.45 -11.51 14.62
C SER A 50 -10.41 -11.84 13.56
N ASN A 51 -10.82 -11.74 12.29
CA ASN A 51 -9.96 -11.86 11.10
C ASN A 51 -9.66 -10.48 10.48
N ASP A 52 -9.63 -9.42 11.30
CA ASP A 52 -9.48 -8.03 10.84
C ASP A 52 -8.02 -7.54 10.76
N CYS A 53 -7.02 -8.41 10.91
CA CYS A 53 -5.61 -8.00 11.01
C CYS A 53 -5.19 -7.07 9.88
N GLY A 54 -5.57 -7.38 8.64
CA GLY A 54 -5.29 -6.56 7.47
C GLY A 54 -5.98 -5.19 7.52
N MET A 55 -7.22 -5.13 8.02
CA MET A 55 -7.96 -3.88 8.19
C MET A 55 -7.26 -2.97 9.20
N PHE A 56 -6.83 -3.50 10.35
CA PHE A 56 -6.10 -2.73 11.36
C PHE A 56 -4.78 -2.19 10.81
N ILE A 57 -4.01 -3.02 10.08
CA ILE A 57 -2.75 -2.58 9.46
C ILE A 57 -2.99 -1.46 8.43
N CYS A 58 -4.01 -1.60 7.58
CA CYS A 58 -4.38 -0.56 6.61
C CYS A 58 -4.78 0.74 7.31
N ALA A 59 -5.57 0.65 8.38
CA ALA A 59 -5.98 1.81 9.15
C ALA A 59 -4.79 2.51 9.81
N PHE A 60 -3.89 1.78 10.48
CA PHE A 60 -2.70 2.40 11.08
C PHE A 60 -1.79 3.03 10.05
N ALA A 61 -1.59 2.41 8.89
CA ALA A 61 -0.83 3.00 7.80
C ALA A 61 -1.47 4.32 7.31
N GLU A 62 -2.80 4.39 7.22
CA GLU A 62 -3.53 5.63 6.89
C GLU A 62 -3.31 6.71 7.97
N TYR A 63 -3.49 6.37 9.26
CA TYR A 63 -3.26 7.32 10.36
C TYR A 63 -1.83 7.88 10.38
N PHE A 64 -0.81 7.02 10.27
CA PHE A 64 0.58 7.43 10.26
C PHE A 64 0.94 8.28 9.04
N SER A 65 0.34 7.99 7.88
CA SER A 65 0.51 8.82 6.68
C SER A 65 -0.03 10.24 6.87
N HIS A 66 -1.00 10.41 7.77
CA HIS A 66 -1.54 11.72 8.17
C HIS A 66 -0.85 12.32 9.40
N GLY A 67 0.23 11.71 9.90
CA GLY A 67 0.96 12.19 11.09
C GLY A 67 0.19 12.00 12.40
N MET A 68 -0.80 11.11 12.43
CA MET A 68 -1.58 10.80 13.63
C MET A 68 -0.96 9.59 14.35
N PHE A 69 -0.40 9.82 15.54
CA PHE A 69 0.29 8.80 16.34
C PHE A 69 -0.44 8.42 17.64
N ASP A 70 -1.38 9.26 18.09
CA ASP A 70 -2.27 8.96 19.22
C ASP A 70 -3.60 8.40 18.70
N ILE A 71 -3.62 7.08 18.50
CA ILE A 71 -4.79 6.38 17.97
C ILE A 71 -5.45 5.68 19.14
N SER A 72 -6.30 6.42 19.87
CA SER A 72 -7.08 5.82 20.96
C SER A 72 -8.22 4.96 20.43
N SER A 73 -8.67 3.98 21.22
CA SER A 73 -9.84 3.15 20.91
C SER A 73 -11.14 3.95 20.76
N ARG A 74 -11.21 5.18 21.29
CA ARG A 74 -12.35 6.07 21.09
C ARG A 74 -12.42 6.67 19.69
N LEU A 75 -11.28 6.83 19.03
CA LEU A 75 -11.17 7.36 17.68
C LEU A 75 -11.18 6.25 16.62
N PHE A 76 -10.88 5.02 17.01
CA PHE A 76 -10.75 3.88 16.11
C PHE A 76 -12.05 3.08 16.00
N ASP A 77 -12.78 3.26 14.90
CA ASP A 77 -13.99 2.49 14.61
C ASP A 77 -13.71 1.39 13.57
N ALA A 78 -13.49 0.18 14.08
CA ALA A 78 -13.21 -1.00 13.27
C ALA A 78 -14.32 -1.33 12.25
N VAL A 79 -15.59 -1.08 12.61
CA VAL A 79 -16.73 -1.39 11.72
C VAL A 79 -16.76 -0.40 10.56
N ASN A 80 -16.58 0.89 10.84
CA ASN A 80 -16.52 1.91 9.81
C ASN A 80 -15.33 1.73 8.87
N HIS A 81 -14.14 1.38 9.41
CA HIS A 81 -12.98 1.04 8.57
C HIS A 81 -13.26 -0.18 7.68
N ARG A 82 -13.89 -1.23 8.20
CA ARG A 82 -14.24 -2.42 7.41
C ARG A 82 -15.19 -2.09 6.26
N ILE A 83 -16.23 -1.29 6.51
CA ILE A 83 -17.18 -0.86 5.48
C ILE A 83 -16.47 0.00 4.42
N ARG A 84 -15.69 1.00 4.85
CA ARG A 84 -14.97 1.91 3.94
C ARG A 84 -13.98 1.17 3.05
N TYR A 85 -13.11 0.34 3.64
CA TYR A 85 -12.12 -0.40 2.86
C TYR A 85 -12.75 -1.48 2.00
N GLY A 86 -13.82 -2.13 2.48
CA GLY A 86 -14.61 -3.06 1.66
C GLY A 86 -15.20 -2.38 0.43
N ALA A 87 -15.81 -1.19 0.59
CA ALA A 87 -16.35 -0.42 -0.52
C ALA A 87 -15.27 0.03 -1.51
N LEU A 88 -14.12 0.51 -1.02
CA LEU A 88 -12.99 0.90 -1.88
C LEU A 88 -12.42 -0.29 -2.66
N LEU A 89 -12.26 -1.44 -2.01
CA LEU A 89 -11.75 -2.64 -2.66
C LEU A 89 -12.73 -3.17 -3.72
N TRP A 90 -14.02 -3.13 -3.41
CA TRP A 90 -15.08 -3.49 -4.36
C TRP A 90 -15.09 -2.58 -5.58
N ASP A 91 -15.05 -1.27 -5.37
CA ASP A 91 -15.02 -0.29 -6.47
C ASP A 91 -13.78 -0.46 -7.35
N TYR A 92 -12.60 -0.62 -6.72
CA TYR A 92 -11.36 -0.93 -7.44
C TYR A 92 -11.48 -2.21 -8.27
N ALA A 93 -11.99 -3.30 -7.68
CA ALA A 93 -12.16 -4.56 -8.37
C ALA A 93 -13.10 -4.45 -9.57
N ARG A 94 -14.21 -3.70 -9.43
CA ARG A 94 -15.13 -3.43 -10.55
C ARG A 94 -14.50 -2.62 -11.66
N ARG A 95 -13.77 -1.55 -11.34
CA ARG A 95 -13.05 -0.75 -12.34
C ARG A 95 -12.03 -1.61 -13.08
N LYS A 96 -11.23 -2.39 -12.34
CA LYS A 96 -10.26 -3.32 -12.91
C LYS A 96 -10.91 -4.31 -13.89
N GLN A 97 -12.08 -4.86 -13.56
CA GLN A 97 -12.81 -5.76 -14.45
C GLN A 97 -13.35 -5.04 -15.69
N ASN A 98 -13.94 -3.86 -15.53
CA ASN A 98 -14.48 -3.07 -16.64
C ASN A 98 -13.39 -2.61 -17.62
N ASP A 99 -12.23 -2.24 -17.12
CA ASP A 99 -11.08 -1.80 -17.92
C ASP A 99 -10.34 -2.96 -18.59
N GLY A 100 -10.72 -4.21 -18.29
CA GLY A 100 -10.05 -5.42 -18.78
C GLY A 100 -8.61 -5.55 -18.32
N ALA A 101 -8.23 -4.82 -17.27
CA ALA A 101 -6.87 -4.80 -16.75
C ALA A 101 -6.54 -6.15 -16.10
N ILE A 102 -5.51 -6.81 -16.61
CA ILE A 102 -5.09 -8.14 -16.14
C ILE A 102 -4.21 -7.94 -14.90
N SER A 103 -3.35 -6.93 -14.93
CA SER A 103 -2.39 -6.59 -13.88
C SER A 103 -2.78 -5.36 -13.05
N LYS A 104 -2.17 -5.18 -11.87
CA LYS A 104 -2.38 -3.99 -11.02
C LYS A 104 -1.83 -2.71 -11.66
N SER A 105 -0.73 -2.81 -12.40
CA SER A 105 -0.11 -1.67 -13.11
C SER A 105 -1.00 -1.12 -14.20
N GLU A 106 -1.76 -1.98 -14.90
CA GLU A 106 -2.74 -1.54 -15.89
C GLU A 106 -3.96 -0.86 -15.26
N ALA A 107 -4.43 -1.36 -14.11
CA ALA A 107 -5.64 -0.86 -13.46
C ALA A 107 -5.47 0.51 -12.78
N THR A 108 -4.26 0.85 -12.35
CA THR A 108 -4.02 2.02 -11.49
C THR A 108 -3.50 3.22 -12.28
N GLY A 109 -3.12 3.02 -13.55
CA GLY A 109 -2.31 3.98 -14.28
C GLY A 109 -0.92 4.07 -13.66
N ASN A 110 0.13 3.91 -14.46
CA ASN A 110 1.48 4.09 -13.93
C ASN A 110 1.64 5.56 -13.48
N VAL A 111 2.13 5.80 -12.26
CA VAL A 111 2.54 7.15 -11.79
C VAL A 111 3.59 7.76 -12.73
N THR A 112 4.26 6.94 -13.54
CA THR A 112 5.26 7.33 -14.54
C THR A 112 4.71 7.60 -15.95
N SER A 113 3.44 7.29 -16.28
CA SER A 113 2.90 7.54 -17.62
C SER A 113 2.27 8.94 -17.73
N LYS A 114 3.06 9.98 -17.50
CA LYS A 114 2.72 11.35 -17.95
C LYS A 114 3.30 11.71 -19.32
N HIS A 115 3.94 10.76 -20.01
CA HIS A 115 4.31 10.93 -21.42
C HIS A 115 3.54 9.89 -22.24
N GLY A 116 2.71 10.38 -23.16
CA GLY A 116 1.59 9.65 -23.77
C GLY A 116 1.92 8.43 -24.63
N GLY A 117 0.85 7.68 -24.93
CA GLY A 117 0.79 6.49 -25.81
C GLY A 117 0.64 5.20 -24.99
N PHE A 118 -0.25 4.25 -25.26
CA PHE A 118 -1.13 3.93 -26.38
C PHE A 118 -2.34 3.17 -25.78
N LYS A 119 -3.57 3.67 -25.96
CA LYS A 119 -4.76 2.91 -25.59
C LYS A 119 -4.95 1.81 -26.62
N ARG A 120 -4.71 0.56 -26.25
CA ARG A 120 -5.00 -0.59 -27.11
C ARG A 120 -6.53 -0.74 -27.18
N SER A 121 -7.16 -0.18 -28.22
CA SER A 121 -8.56 -0.41 -28.52
C SER A 121 -8.76 -1.88 -28.87
N ARG A 122 -9.53 -2.61 -28.05
CA ARG A 122 -9.94 -3.97 -28.38
C ARG A 122 -11.10 -3.88 -29.37
N GLU A 123 -10.84 -4.20 -30.63
CA GLU A 123 -11.90 -4.41 -31.62
C GLU A 123 -12.82 -5.53 -31.13
N GLN A 124 -14.12 -5.22 -31.09
CA GLN A 124 -15.18 -6.21 -30.91
C GLN A 124 -15.26 -7.04 -32.19
N PHE A 125 -14.73 -8.25 -32.17
CA PHE A 125 -15.18 -9.27 -33.12
C PHE A 125 -16.55 -9.75 -32.66
N GLY A 126 -17.58 -9.11 -33.19
CA GLY A 126 -18.93 -9.67 -33.23
C GLY A 126 -18.89 -10.97 -34.04
N SER A 127 -19.08 -12.11 -33.38
CA SER A 127 -19.43 -13.34 -34.08
C SER A 127 -20.93 -13.31 -34.32
N THR A 128 -21.28 -12.86 -35.52
CA THR A 128 -22.64 -12.92 -36.06
C THR A 128 -23.07 -14.38 -36.12
N ARG A 129 -24.09 -14.70 -35.34
CA ARG A 129 -24.87 -15.93 -35.44
C ARG A 129 -25.61 -15.88 -36.77
N THR A 130 -25.31 -16.78 -37.71
CA THR A 130 -26.16 -17.06 -38.86
C THR A 130 -26.39 -18.56 -39.01
N ARG A 131 -27.64 -18.90 -38.67
CA ARG A 131 -28.50 -20.02 -39.08
C ARG A 131 -27.99 -21.45 -38.97
#